data_AF-A0A0F8YA55-F1
#
_entry.id   AF-A0A0F8YA55-F1
#
_cell.length_a   1.000
_cell.length_b   1.000
_cell.length_c   1.000
_cell.angle_alpha   90.00
_cell.angle_beta   90.00
_cell.angle_gamma   90.00
#
_symmetry.space_group_name_H-M   'P 1'
#
loop_
_entity.id
_entity.type
_entity.pdbx_description
1 polymer ?
#
loop_
_entity_poly.entity_id
_entity_poly.type
_entity_poly.pdbx_seq_one_letter_code
_entity_poly.pdbx_strand_id
1 'polypeptide(L)'
;LKERLVNEIPGITNWAVEGLRDLIKTNKFLKPKASEAARKELQLMTSPIAAMADQCLCFDDIEAFTPTIQLFDLHREWFKESGFNLYSLPWFGRILITAFPDLIKCRKAYGDKQVVGYKRVSILPDAMSRYMGAPE
;
A
#
# COMPACT_ATOMS: atom_id res chain seq x y z
N LEU A 1 -4.33 9.83 -42.93
CA LEU A 1 -4.31 9.15 -41.61
C LEU A 1 -3.55 7.82 -41.65
N LYS A 2 -3.91 6.88 -42.56
CA LYS A 2 -3.23 5.57 -42.68
C LYS A 2 -1.72 5.65 -42.96
N GLU A 3 -1.29 6.47 -43.91
CA GLU A 3 0.12 6.58 -44.29
C GLU A 3 1.01 7.14 -43.16
N ARG A 4 0.48 8.10 -42.39
CA ARG A 4 1.19 8.65 -41.22
C ARG A 4 1.43 7.60 -40.14
N LEU A 5 0.41 6.78 -39.84
CA LEU A 5 0.51 5.69 -38.88
C LEU A 5 1.51 4.61 -39.32
N VAL A 6 1.55 4.27 -40.60
CA VAL A 6 2.53 3.28 -41.12
C VAL A 6 3.97 3.78 -40.91
N ASN A 7 4.22 5.07 -41.10
CA ASN A 7 5.53 5.66 -40.88
C ASN A 7 5.92 5.75 -39.38
N GLU A 8 4.95 5.76 -38.48
CA GLU A 8 5.17 5.79 -37.03
C GLU A 8 5.35 4.38 -36.42
N ILE A 9 5.09 3.30 -37.17
CA ILE A 9 5.18 1.91 -36.69
C ILE A 9 6.50 1.65 -35.96
N PRO A 10 7.69 1.90 -36.54
CA PRO A 10 8.96 1.56 -35.87
C PRO A 10 9.11 2.21 -34.49
N GLY A 11 8.62 3.45 -34.34
CA GLY A 11 8.61 4.15 -33.05
C GLY A 11 7.65 3.52 -32.05
N ILE A 12 6.44 3.20 -32.49
CA ILE A 12 5.43 2.52 -31.65
C ILE A 12 5.92 1.13 -31.22
N THR A 13 6.55 0.35 -32.11
CA THR A 13 7.07 -0.97 -31.75
C THR A 13 8.21 -0.88 -30.75
N ASN A 14 9.11 0.10 -30.89
CA ASN A 14 10.18 0.30 -29.92
C ASN A 14 9.62 0.63 -28.53
N TRP A 15 8.64 1.53 -28.46
CA TRP A 15 7.95 1.86 -27.21
C TRP A 15 7.24 0.65 -26.59
N ALA A 16 6.58 -0.17 -27.41
CA ALA A 16 5.92 -1.39 -26.95
C ALA A 16 6.92 -2.42 -26.40
N VAL A 17 8.08 -2.59 -27.05
CA VAL A 17 9.14 -3.51 -26.61
C VAL A 17 9.76 -3.02 -25.30
N GLU A 18 9.99 -1.72 -25.15
CA GLU A 18 10.46 -1.14 -23.89
C GLU A 18 9.43 -1.35 -22.77
N GLY A 19 8.16 -1.04 -23.02
CA GLY A 19 7.09 -1.29 -22.06
C GLY A 19 6.97 -2.77 -21.66
N LEU A 20 7.15 -3.69 -22.60
CA LEU A 20 7.17 -5.12 -22.33
C LEU A 20 8.36 -5.52 -21.43
N ARG A 21 9.55 -4.96 -21.66
CA ARG A 21 10.73 -5.22 -20.81
C ARG A 21 10.49 -4.76 -19.38
N ASP A 22 9.90 -3.59 -19.19
CA ASP A 22 9.60 -3.05 -17.87
C ASP A 22 8.51 -3.85 -17.16
N LEU A 23 7.49 -4.29 -17.91
CA LEU A 23 6.44 -5.16 -17.38
C LEU A 23 7.01 -6.49 -16.89
N ILE A 24 7.92 -7.12 -17.66
CA ILE A 24 8.58 -8.37 -17.25
C ILE A 24 9.43 -8.16 -15.99
N LYS A 25 10.18 -7.05 -15.92
CA LYS A 25 11.05 -6.76 -14.77
C LYS A 25 10.29 -6.46 -13.49
N THR A 26 9.20 -5.70 -13.59
CA THR A 26 8.48 -5.17 -12.42
C THR A 26 7.19 -5.95 -12.12
N ASN A 27 6.80 -6.86 -13.02
CA ASN A 27 5.54 -7.60 -13.01
C ASN A 27 4.29 -6.70 -12.93
N LYS A 28 4.42 -5.40 -13.29
CA LYS A 28 3.36 -4.38 -13.22
C LYS A 28 3.55 -3.34 -14.33
N PHE A 29 2.47 -2.69 -14.74
CA PHE A 29 2.59 -1.53 -15.62
C PHE A 29 3.17 -0.34 -14.86
N LEU A 30 4.01 0.45 -15.54
CA LEU A 30 4.55 1.70 -15.00
C LEU A 30 3.41 2.71 -14.81
N LYS A 31 3.38 3.32 -13.62
CA LYS A 31 2.40 4.36 -13.28
C LYS A 31 2.89 5.73 -13.79
N PRO A 32 2.14 6.45 -14.63
CA PRO A 32 2.55 7.78 -15.07
C PRO A 32 2.55 8.76 -13.90
N LYS A 33 3.65 9.51 -13.72
CA LYS A 33 3.75 10.54 -12.66
C LYS A 33 2.61 11.57 -12.72
N ALA A 34 2.18 11.93 -13.92
CA ALA A 34 1.07 12.86 -14.14
C ALA A 34 -0.28 12.37 -13.57
N SER A 35 -0.46 11.05 -13.43
CA SER A 35 -1.69 10.44 -12.92
C SER A 35 -1.70 10.24 -11.40
N GLU A 36 -0.57 10.47 -10.72
CA GLU A 36 -0.40 10.11 -9.31
C GLU A 36 -1.33 10.90 -8.39
N ALA A 37 -1.49 12.21 -8.62
CA ALA A 37 -2.37 13.06 -7.82
C ALA A 37 -3.84 12.61 -7.92
N ALA A 38 -4.33 12.40 -9.15
CA ALA A 38 -5.70 11.93 -9.40
C ALA A 38 -5.94 10.52 -8.82
N ARG A 39 -4.94 9.63 -8.89
CA ARG A 39 -5.00 8.30 -8.28
C ARG A 39 -5.12 8.37 -6.76
N LYS A 40 -4.32 9.22 -6.11
CA LYS A 40 -4.35 9.41 -4.65
C LYS A 40 -5.70 9.95 -4.19
N GLU A 41 -6.23 10.95 -4.88
CA GLU A 41 -7.56 11.50 -4.61
C GLU A 41 -8.65 10.42 -4.77
N LEU A 42 -8.62 9.66 -5.87
CA LEU A 42 -9.57 8.58 -6.08
C LEU A 42 -9.47 7.48 -5.00
N GLN A 43 -8.27 7.12 -4.58
CA GLN A 43 -8.07 6.15 -3.50
C GLN A 43 -8.58 6.67 -2.15
N LEU A 44 -8.34 7.95 -1.82
CA LEU A 44 -8.89 8.57 -0.62
C LEU A 44 -10.42 8.51 -0.60
N MET A 45 -11.06 8.72 -1.74
CA MET A 45 -12.52 8.69 -1.87
C MET A 45 -13.11 7.27 -1.84
N THR A 46 -12.40 6.28 -2.38
CA THR A 46 -12.93 4.91 -2.57
C THR A 46 -12.52 3.94 -1.46
N SER A 47 -11.35 4.14 -0.85
CA SER A 47 -10.81 3.25 0.17
C SER A 47 -9.78 3.98 1.06
N PRO A 48 -10.23 4.64 2.13
CA PRO A 48 -9.34 5.32 3.09
C PRO A 48 -8.28 4.38 3.69
N ILE A 49 -8.62 3.11 3.90
CA ILE A 49 -7.66 2.11 4.38
C ILE A 49 -6.52 1.86 3.38
N ALA A 50 -6.84 1.87 2.08
CA ALA A 50 -5.84 1.65 1.04
C ALA A 50 -4.97 2.90 0.87
N ALA A 51 -5.56 4.09 0.99
CA ALA A 51 -4.82 5.34 0.98
C ALA A 51 -3.83 5.44 2.15
N MET A 52 -4.27 5.07 3.36
CA MET A 52 -3.39 4.99 4.53
C MET A 52 -2.25 3.99 4.32
N ALA A 53 -2.57 2.78 3.84
CA ALA A 53 -1.59 1.73 3.60
C ALA A 53 -0.54 2.14 2.56
N ASP A 54 -0.94 2.77 1.46
CA ASP A 54 -0.03 3.27 0.40
C ASP A 54 0.97 4.32 0.95
N GLN A 55 0.58 5.06 1.99
CA GLN A 55 1.41 6.10 2.60
C GLN A 55 2.24 5.60 3.78
N CYS A 56 1.76 4.61 4.52
CA CYS A 56 2.29 4.29 5.85
C CYS A 56 2.83 2.87 5.99
N LEU A 57 2.51 1.96 5.07
CA LEU A 57 2.84 0.53 5.19
C LEU A 57 3.79 0.09 4.08
N CYS A 58 4.65 -0.88 4.40
CA CYS A 58 5.50 -1.59 3.46
C CYS A 58 5.13 -3.06 3.44
N PHE A 59 5.06 -3.65 2.24
CA PHE A 59 4.68 -5.05 2.02
C PHE A 59 5.80 -5.89 1.36
N ASP A 60 7.01 -5.33 1.22
CA ASP A 60 8.10 -5.97 0.48
C ASP A 60 8.81 -7.06 1.29
N ASP A 61 8.79 -6.96 2.63
CA ASP A 61 9.36 -7.97 3.52
C ASP A 61 8.29 -9.03 3.88
N ILE A 62 8.50 -10.25 3.40
CA ILE A 62 7.60 -11.38 3.56
C ILE A 62 7.57 -11.87 5.02
N GLU A 63 8.67 -11.70 5.76
CA GLU A 63 8.82 -12.16 7.14
C GLU A 63 8.44 -11.10 8.18
N ALA A 64 8.26 -9.84 7.73
CA ALA A 64 7.79 -8.75 8.57
C ALA A 64 6.51 -9.15 9.30
N PHE A 65 6.45 -8.82 10.59
CA PHE A 65 5.29 -9.04 11.43
C PHE A 65 4.99 -7.76 12.20
N THR A 66 3.77 -7.24 12.04
CA THR A 66 3.30 -6.07 12.80
C THR A 66 2.11 -6.46 13.68
N PRO A 67 2.17 -6.18 14.99
CA PRO A 67 1.04 -6.38 15.90
C PRO A 67 -0.22 -5.65 15.43
N THR A 68 -1.40 -6.27 15.60
CA THR A 68 -2.67 -5.67 15.19
C THR A 68 -2.91 -4.33 15.89
N ILE A 69 -2.47 -4.19 17.14
CA ILE A 69 -2.64 -2.95 17.90
C ILE A 69 -1.86 -1.79 17.28
N GLN A 70 -0.62 -2.03 16.83
CA GLN A 70 0.20 -0.99 16.20
C GLN A 70 -0.41 -0.51 14.88
N LEU A 71 -0.90 -1.44 14.05
CA LEU A 71 -1.59 -1.07 12.81
C LEU A 71 -2.90 -0.31 13.09
N PHE A 72 -3.60 -0.66 14.16
CA PHE A 72 -4.84 0.02 14.54
C PHE A 72 -4.59 1.42 15.10
N ASP A 73 -3.54 1.60 15.90
CA ASP A 73 -3.13 2.91 16.43
C ASP A 73 -2.69 3.84 15.30
N LEU A 74 -1.87 3.34 14.36
CA LEU A 74 -1.55 4.06 13.12
C LEU A 74 -2.82 4.47 12.37
N HIS A 75 -3.78 3.55 12.21
CA HIS A 75 -5.06 3.87 11.60
C HIS A 75 -5.81 4.96 12.34
N ARG A 76 -5.83 4.93 13.68
CA ARG A 76 -6.53 5.94 14.48
C ARG A 76 -5.94 7.32 14.27
N GLU A 77 -4.62 7.45 14.33
CA GLU A 77 -3.97 8.74 14.18
C GLU A 77 -4.05 9.26 12.74
N TRP A 78 -3.82 8.40 11.74
CA TRP A 78 -3.91 8.80 10.33
C TRP A 78 -5.34 9.18 9.93
N PHE A 79 -6.36 8.41 10.34
CA PHE A 79 -7.76 8.73 10.03
C PHE A 79 -8.20 10.02 10.71
N LYS A 80 -7.80 10.23 11.97
CA LYS A 80 -8.10 11.46 12.71
C LYS A 80 -7.47 12.69 12.03
N GLU A 81 -6.20 12.60 11.62
CA GLU A 81 -5.54 13.69 10.88
C GLU A 81 -6.19 13.94 9.52
N SER A 82 -6.63 12.88 8.84
CA SER A 82 -7.27 12.95 7.52
C SER A 82 -8.76 13.33 7.57
N GLY A 83 -9.35 13.48 8.76
CA GLY A 83 -10.76 13.83 8.94
C GLY A 83 -11.76 12.69 8.70
N PHE A 84 -11.29 11.43 8.67
CA PHE A 84 -12.15 10.26 8.53
C PHE A 84 -12.66 9.72 9.87
N ASN A 85 -13.82 9.07 9.84
CA ASN A 85 -14.35 8.37 11.02
C ASN A 85 -13.57 7.08 11.28
N LEU A 86 -13.24 6.85 12.55
CA LEU A 86 -12.51 5.68 12.99
C LEU A 86 -13.34 4.41 12.82
N TYR A 87 -12.70 3.35 12.32
CA TYR A 87 -13.25 2.00 12.42
C TYR A 87 -13.13 1.46 13.85
N SER A 88 -14.05 0.58 14.22
CA SER A 88 -13.84 -0.30 15.37
C SER A 88 -12.73 -1.31 15.05
N LEU A 89 -12.03 -1.80 16.08
CA LEU A 89 -10.94 -2.76 15.90
C LEU A 89 -11.36 -4.03 15.12
N PRO A 90 -12.54 -4.66 15.37
CA PRO A 90 -12.98 -5.80 14.57
C PRO A 90 -13.23 -5.43 13.10
N TRP A 91 -13.83 -4.27 12.84
CA TRP A 91 -14.12 -3.81 11.48
C TRP A 91 -12.85 -3.47 10.72
N PHE A 92 -11.91 -2.77 11.36
CA PHE A 92 -10.58 -2.50 10.83
C PHE A 92 -9.89 -3.79 10.36
N GLY A 93 -9.83 -4.81 11.22
CA GLY A 93 -9.18 -6.07 10.86
C GLY A 93 -9.84 -6.79 9.68
N ARG A 94 -11.17 -6.68 9.54
CA ARG A 94 -11.91 -7.22 8.39
C ARG A 94 -11.57 -6.45 7.12
N ILE A 95 -11.68 -5.13 7.16
CA ILE A 95 -11.41 -4.24 6.03
C ILE A 95 -9.95 -4.37 5.56
N LEU A 96 -9.00 -4.48 6.49
CA LEU A 96 -7.58 -4.64 6.16
C LEU A 96 -7.32 -5.93 5.38
N ILE A 97 -7.85 -7.07 5.83
CA ILE A 97 -7.70 -8.36 5.11
C ILE A 97 -8.42 -8.32 3.75
N THR A 98 -9.58 -7.68 3.67
CA THR A 98 -10.31 -7.53 2.39
C THR A 98 -9.53 -6.68 1.39
N ALA A 99 -8.89 -5.60 1.85
CA ALA A 99 -8.08 -4.73 0.99
C ALA A 99 -6.72 -5.37 0.62
N PHE A 100 -6.16 -6.19 1.51
CA PHE A 100 -4.85 -6.82 1.34
C PHE A 100 -4.92 -8.33 1.62
N PRO A 101 -5.40 -9.14 0.66
CA PRO A 101 -5.61 -10.58 0.84
C PRO A 101 -4.33 -11.38 1.11
N ASP A 102 -3.17 -10.84 0.74
CA ASP A 102 -1.87 -11.49 0.96
C ASP A 102 -1.38 -11.42 2.41
N LEU A 103 -2.04 -10.63 3.26
CA LEU A 103 -1.73 -10.55 4.69
C LEU A 103 -2.11 -11.84 5.41
N ILE A 104 -1.19 -12.33 6.23
CA ILE A 104 -1.40 -13.55 7.00
C ILE A 104 -1.58 -13.17 8.47
N LYS A 105 -2.79 -13.34 9.01
CA LYS A 105 -3.05 -13.15 10.44
C LYS A 105 -2.44 -14.29 11.23
N CYS A 106 -1.58 -13.99 12.21
CA CYS A 106 -0.99 -15.00 13.09
C CYS A 106 -0.77 -14.48 14.50
N ARG A 107 -0.40 -15.38 15.42
CA ARG A 107 0.15 -15.04 16.73
C ARG A 107 1.65 -15.29 16.73
N LYS A 108 2.42 -14.35 17.26
CA LYS A 108 3.87 -14.48 17.43
C LYS A 108 4.26 -13.99 18.83
N ALA A 109 5.36 -14.53 19.34
CA ALA A 109 6.02 -13.97 20.52
C ALA A 109 6.50 -12.55 20.19
N TYR A 110 6.20 -11.61 21.08
CA TYR A 110 6.59 -10.22 21.00
C TYR A 110 6.95 -9.77 22.42
N GLY A 111 8.26 -9.70 22.71
CA GLY A 111 8.77 -9.65 24.09
C GLY A 111 8.32 -10.88 24.89
N ASP A 112 7.83 -10.65 26.11
CA ASP A 112 7.37 -11.73 27.01
C ASP A 112 5.94 -12.22 26.74
N LYS A 113 5.26 -11.69 25.72
CA LYS A 113 3.84 -11.97 25.45
C LYS A 113 3.62 -12.51 24.04
N GLN A 114 2.54 -13.26 23.86
CA GLN A 114 2.03 -13.64 22.54
C GLN A 114 1.03 -12.59 22.07
N VAL A 115 1.28 -11.97 20.92
CA VAL A 115 0.39 -10.95 20.34
C VAL A 115 -0.14 -11.40 18.99
N VAL A 116 -1.38 -10.99 18.68
CA VAL A 116 -1.96 -11.17 17.35
C VAL A 116 -1.46 -10.06 16.44
N GLY A 117 -1.12 -10.40 15.22
CA GLY A 117 -0.67 -9.45 14.20
C GLY A 117 -0.82 -10.02 12.80
N TYR A 118 -0.20 -9.32 11.86
CA TYR A 118 -0.20 -9.68 10.45
C TYR A 118 1.23 -9.82 9.96
N LYS A 119 1.50 -10.88 9.19
CA LYS A 119 2.74 -11.01 8.43
C LYS A 119 2.67 -10.23 7.12
N ARG A 120 3.84 -10.00 6.51
CA ARG A 120 4.03 -9.33 5.22
C ARG A 120 3.69 -7.85 5.24
N VAL A 121 3.73 -7.25 6.42
CA VAL A 121 3.46 -5.84 6.61
C VAL A 121 4.34 -5.29 7.73
N SER A 122 4.98 -4.17 7.43
CA SER A 122 5.67 -3.31 8.37
C SER A 122 5.16 -1.87 8.23
N ILE A 123 5.32 -1.07 9.29
CA ILE A 123 5.06 0.36 9.25
C ILE A 123 6.32 1.05 8.72
N LEU A 124 6.19 1.94 7.75
CA LEU A 124 7.31 2.71 7.21
C LEU A 124 7.95 3.56 8.32
N PRO A 125 9.29 3.71 8.36
CA PRO A 125 9.97 4.47 9.41
C PRO A 125 9.43 5.89 9.61
N ASP A 126 9.16 6.60 8.51
CA ASP A 126 8.61 7.96 8.54
C ASP A 126 7.19 8.00 9.15
N ALA A 127 6.36 7.00 8.82
CA ALA A 127 5.02 6.87 9.38
C ALA A 127 5.07 6.49 10.86
N MET A 128 6.00 5.62 11.26
CA MET A 128 6.24 5.27 12.66
C MET A 128 6.59 6.52 13.46
N SER A 129 7.57 7.31 12.99
CA SER A 129 7.98 8.54 13.68
C SER A 129 6.86 9.58 13.77
N ARG A 130 6.03 9.70 12.73
CA ARG A 130 4.95 10.69 12.67
C ARG A 130 3.76 10.34 13.55
N TYR A 131 3.33 9.08 13.51
CA TYR A 131 2.03 8.68 14.07
C TYR A 131 2.13 7.93 15.40
N MET A 132 3.26 7.28 15.68
CA MET A 132 3.38 6.38 16.81
C MET A 132 4.29 6.93 17.92
N GLY A 133 5.01 8.02 17.65
CA GLY A 133 6.12 8.48 18.49
C GLY A 133 7.33 7.54 18.39
N ALA A 134 8.51 8.02 18.77
CA ALA A 134 9.69 7.15 18.80
C ALA A 134 9.41 5.93 19.71
N PRO A 135 9.79 4.70 19.31
CA PRO A 135 9.66 3.56 20.20
C PRO A 135 10.49 3.82 21.46
N GLU A 136 9.84 3.76 22.63
CA GLU A 136 10.53 3.66 23.93
C GLU A 136 11.37 2.38 24.02
#